data_AF-E8ZIT5-F1
#
_entry.id   AF-E8ZIT5-F1
#
_cell.length_a   1.000
_cell.length_b   1.000
_cell.length_c   1.000
_cell.angle_alpha   90.00
_cell.angle_beta   90.00
_cell.angle_gamma   90.00
#
_symmetry.space_group_name_H-M   'P 1'
#
loop_
_entity.id
_entity.type
_entity.pdbx_description
1 polymer ?
#
loop_
_entity_poly.entity_id
_entity_poly.type
_entity_poly.pdbx_seq_one_letter_code
_entity_poly.pdbx_strand_id
1 'polypeptide(L)'
;MVRNVKSLCTPKGFSSISDLINQRKETSLLLTDSKNSLKLEKKYNDIKEWASWTAENKTSNGNKEDLSDWCKESKDKNFYDQGVFSEVYPKFRYRCLDEQKN
;
A
#
# COMPACT_ATOMS: atom_id res chain seq x y z
N MET A 1 26.98 -30.32 16.04
CA MET A 1 25.78 -29.81 16.73
C MET A 1 25.40 -28.48 16.10
N VAL A 2 24.34 -28.43 15.30
CA VAL A 2 23.86 -27.20 14.67
C VAL A 2 22.90 -26.53 15.66
N ARG A 3 23.36 -25.46 16.32
CA ARG A 3 22.58 -24.70 17.30
C ARG A 3 21.37 -24.03 16.64
N ASN A 4 20.17 -24.36 17.13
CA ASN A 4 18.97 -23.50 17.17
C ASN A 4 18.74 -22.53 15.98
N VAL A 5 18.42 -23.05 14.79
CA VAL A 5 17.77 -22.23 13.75
C VAL A 5 16.28 -21.98 14.02
N LYS A 6 15.69 -22.64 15.04
CA LYS A 6 14.27 -22.50 15.41
C LYS A 6 13.90 -21.13 16.04
N SER A 7 14.87 -20.28 16.38
CA SER A 7 14.61 -18.99 17.02
C SER A 7 14.64 -17.78 16.07
N LEU A 8 14.91 -17.97 14.78
CA LEU A 8 15.09 -16.87 13.82
C LEU A 8 13.91 -16.64 12.88
N CYS A 9 12.86 -17.44 12.99
CA CYS A 9 11.61 -17.23 12.26
C CYS A 9 10.48 -17.00 13.26
N THR A 10 10.53 -15.89 13.99
CA THR A 10 9.29 -15.38 14.59
C THR A 10 8.35 -15.11 13.42
N PRO A 11 7.18 -15.75 13.33
CA PRO A 11 6.23 -15.41 12.29
C PRO A 11 5.97 -13.92 12.42
N LYS A 12 6.27 -13.17 11.35
CA LYS A 12 5.81 -11.78 11.25
C LYS A 12 4.32 -11.86 11.53
N GLY A 13 3.84 -11.18 12.58
CA GLY A 13 2.43 -11.20 13.00
C GLY A 13 1.49 -10.53 11.99
N PHE A 14 1.92 -10.43 10.74
CA PHE A 14 1.25 -9.83 9.61
C PHE A 14 1.53 -10.68 8.37
N SER A 15 0.47 -11.02 7.65
CA SER A 15 0.56 -11.77 6.38
C SER A 15 0.23 -10.87 5.20
N SER A 16 -0.61 -9.87 5.40
CA SER A 16 -1.07 -8.93 4.38
C SER A 16 -0.63 -7.50 4.65
N ILE A 17 -0.71 -6.65 3.61
CA ILE A 17 -0.51 -5.20 3.76
C ILE A 17 -1.50 -4.64 4.80
N SER A 18 -2.76 -5.10 4.79
CA SER A 18 -3.79 -4.77 5.77
C SER A 18 -3.35 -5.05 7.21
N ASP A 19 -2.82 -6.25 7.49
CA ASP A 19 -2.33 -6.61 8.83
C ASP A 19 -1.21 -5.69 9.29
N LEU A 20 -0.28 -5.36 8.39
CA LEU A 20 0.86 -4.53 8.71
C LEU A 20 0.44 -3.09 9.07
N ILE A 21 -0.45 -2.48 8.28
CA ILE A 21 -0.93 -1.13 8.57
C ILE A 21 -1.83 -1.09 9.80
N ASN A 22 -2.59 -2.16 10.08
CA ASN A 22 -3.36 -2.31 11.32
C ASN A 22 -2.43 -2.38 12.53
N GLN A 23 -1.40 -3.23 12.46
CA GLN A 23 -0.41 -3.40 13.52
C GLN A 23 0.36 -2.11 13.80
N ARG A 24 0.64 -1.32 12.76
CA ARG A 24 1.29 0.00 12.86
C ARG A 24 0.34 1.14 13.21
N LYS A 25 -0.96 0.89 13.33
CA LYS A 25 -2.00 1.90 13.55
C LYS A 25 -2.01 2.98 12.44
N GLU A 26 -1.57 2.62 11.24
CA GLU A 26 -1.54 3.49 10.06
C GLU A 26 -2.88 3.49 9.31
N THR A 27 -3.90 2.74 9.76
CA THR A 27 -5.23 2.72 9.13
C THR A 27 -5.92 4.08 9.07
N SER A 28 -5.70 4.94 10.06
CA SER A 28 -6.24 6.31 10.03
C SER A 28 -5.56 7.19 8.97
N LEU A 29 -4.42 6.77 8.42
CA LEU A 29 -3.70 7.48 7.36
C LEU A 29 -4.17 7.07 5.96
N LEU A 30 -5.09 6.11 5.85
CA LEU A 30 -5.61 5.68 4.55
C LEU A 30 -6.33 6.82 3.85
N LEU A 31 -5.85 7.15 2.65
CA LEU A 31 -6.46 8.15 1.77
C LEU A 31 -7.78 7.67 1.17
N THR A 32 -8.08 6.37 1.24
CA THR A 32 -9.34 5.77 0.78
C THR A 32 -10.54 6.11 1.66
N ASP A 33 -10.33 6.69 2.85
CA ASP A 33 -11.43 7.15 3.70
C ASP A 33 -12.10 8.40 3.09
N SER A 34 -13.43 8.47 3.13
CA SER A 34 -14.21 9.58 2.55
C SER A 34 -13.77 10.95 3.10
N LYS A 35 -13.27 11.02 4.33
CA LYS A 35 -12.76 12.25 4.96
C LYS A 35 -11.48 12.77 4.29
N ASN A 36 -10.75 11.90 3.60
CA ASN A 36 -9.48 12.20 2.92
C ASN A 36 -9.63 12.37 1.40
N SER A 37 -10.86 12.46 0.88
CA SER A 37 -11.13 12.55 -0.58
C SER A 37 -10.33 13.65 -1.30
N LEU A 38 -10.16 14.83 -0.68
CA LEU A 38 -9.34 15.92 -1.24
C LEU A 38 -7.84 15.56 -1.29
N LYS A 39 -7.34 14.85 -0.29
CA LYS A 39 -5.94 14.41 -0.23
C LYS A 39 -5.68 13.29 -1.23
N LEU A 40 -6.63 12.36 -1.38
CA LEU A 40 -6.61 11.31 -2.40
C LEU A 40 -6.57 11.90 -3.81
N GLU A 41 -7.38 12.93 -4.06
CA GLU A 41 -7.42 13.63 -5.34
C GLU A 41 -6.11 14.37 -5.64
N LYS A 42 -5.53 15.04 -4.64
CA LYS A 42 -4.21 15.66 -4.77
C LYS A 42 -3.16 14.62 -5.10
N LYS A 43 -3.13 13.51 -4.35
CA LYS A 43 -2.19 12.41 -4.56
C LYS A 43 -2.32 11.78 -5.94
N TYR A 44 -3.56 11.58 -6.40
CA TYR A 44 -3.84 11.14 -7.76
C TYR A 44 -3.26 12.10 -8.78
N ASN A 45 -3.51 13.41 -8.62
CA ASN A 45 -2.96 14.42 -9.52
C ASN A 45 -1.42 14.45 -9.53
N ASP A 46 -0.77 14.18 -8.40
CA ASP A 46 0.70 14.10 -8.30
C ASP A 46 1.26 12.88 -9.05
N ILE A 47 0.56 11.74 -9.04
CA ILE A 47 1.05 10.48 -9.62
C ILE A 47 0.47 10.14 -10.99
N LYS A 48 -0.59 10.81 -11.46
CA LYS A 48 -1.32 10.44 -12.69
C LYS A 48 -0.43 10.42 -13.92
N GLU A 49 0.62 11.24 -13.95
CA GLU A 49 1.58 11.33 -15.05
C GLU A 49 2.80 10.42 -14.87
N TRP A 50 2.93 9.74 -13.72
CA TRP A 50 4.07 8.88 -13.45
C TRP A 50 3.99 7.61 -14.27
N ALA A 51 5.08 7.24 -14.93
CA ALA A 51 5.19 5.99 -15.69
C ALA A 51 4.81 4.75 -14.86
N SER A 52 5.15 4.76 -13.57
CA SER A 52 4.82 3.66 -12.65
C SER A 52 3.32 3.54 -12.35
N TRP A 53 2.56 4.62 -12.53
CA TRP A 53 1.11 4.64 -12.37
C TRP A 53 0.42 4.37 -13.71
N THR A 54 0.83 5.03 -14.79
CA THR A 54 0.25 4.83 -16.13
C THR A 54 0.46 3.42 -16.68
N ALA A 55 1.53 2.73 -16.30
CA ALA A 55 1.73 1.33 -16.66
C ALA A 55 0.76 0.36 -15.93
N GLU A 56 0.29 0.73 -14.73
CA GLU A 56 -0.62 -0.10 -13.93
C GLU A 56 -2.09 0.29 -14.15
N ASN A 57 -2.35 1.58 -14.37
CA ASN A 57 -3.65 2.12 -14.69
C ASN A 57 -3.96 1.88 -16.18
N LYS A 58 -4.66 0.79 -16.47
CA LYS A 58 -5.09 0.43 -17.83
C LYS A 58 -6.15 1.38 -18.38
N THR A 59 -6.73 2.24 -17.55
CA THR A 59 -7.74 3.22 -17.96
C THR A 59 -7.04 4.50 -18.41
N SER A 60 -7.08 4.80 -19.72
CA SER A 60 -6.48 6.00 -20.31
C SER A 60 -7.04 7.33 -19.77
N ASN A 61 -8.05 7.27 -18.90
CA ASN A 61 -8.67 8.42 -18.25
C ASN A 61 -9.00 8.08 -16.78
N GLY A 62 -8.02 7.51 -16.07
CA GLY A 62 -8.21 7.19 -14.66
C GLY A 62 -8.60 8.42 -13.84
N ASN A 63 -9.29 8.19 -12.74
CA ASN A 63 -9.70 9.17 -11.77
C ASN A 63 -9.17 8.80 -10.38
N LYS A 64 -9.44 9.63 -9.39
CA LYS A 64 -9.11 9.32 -7.98
C LYS A 64 -9.75 8.01 -7.48
N GLU A 65 -10.83 7.56 -8.13
CA GLU A 65 -11.48 6.28 -7.85
C GLU A 65 -10.59 5.10 -8.23
N ASP A 66 -9.92 5.12 -9.38
CA ASP A 66 -8.95 4.08 -9.77
C ASP A 66 -7.80 3.98 -8.75
N LEU A 67 -7.34 5.11 -8.22
CA LEU A 67 -6.37 5.12 -7.13
C LEU A 67 -6.95 4.51 -5.85
N SER A 68 -8.18 4.87 -5.51
CA SER A 68 -8.89 4.29 -4.35
C SER A 68 -9.01 2.78 -4.45
N ASP A 69 -9.41 2.27 -5.62
CA ASP A 69 -9.61 0.85 -5.86
C ASP A 69 -8.28 0.10 -5.89
N TRP A 70 -7.25 0.65 -6.53
CA TRP A 70 -5.91 0.07 -6.49
C TRP A 70 -5.38 -0.03 -5.05
N CYS A 71 -5.67 0.97 -4.20
CA CYS A 71 -5.33 0.92 -2.79
C CYS A 71 -6.08 -0.21 -2.06
N LYS A 72 -7.38 -0.40 -2.30
CA LYS A 72 -8.14 -1.50 -1.70
C LYS A 72 -7.59 -2.86 -2.17
N GLU A 73 -7.41 -3.04 -3.47
CA GLU A 73 -6.89 -4.29 -4.03
C GLU A 73 -5.48 -4.61 -3.52
N SER A 74 -4.60 -3.61 -3.44
CA SER A 74 -3.24 -3.79 -2.94
C SER A 74 -3.22 -4.10 -1.44
N LYS A 75 -4.14 -3.51 -0.66
CA LYS A 75 -4.24 -3.74 0.79
C LYS A 75 -4.48 -5.21 1.15
N ASP A 76 -5.25 -5.92 0.33
CA ASP A 76 -5.55 -7.35 0.52
C ASP A 76 -4.43 -8.29 0.03
N LYS A 77 -3.39 -7.77 -0.62
CA LYS A 77 -2.25 -8.59 -1.06
C LYS A 77 -1.39 -9.06 0.11
N ASN A 78 -0.89 -10.29 -0.02
CA ASN A 78 -0.06 -10.91 0.99
C ASN A 78 1.43 -10.75 0.71
N PHE A 79 2.22 -10.64 1.76
CA PHE A 79 3.67 -10.51 1.66
C PHE A 79 4.39 -11.79 1.23
N TYR A 80 3.69 -12.93 1.26
CA TYR A 80 4.21 -14.17 0.68
C TYR A 80 4.08 -14.20 -0.85
N ASP A 81 3.24 -13.34 -1.44
CA ASP A 81 3.17 -13.18 -2.88
C ASP A 81 4.41 -12.46 -3.41
N GLN A 82 4.87 -12.91 -4.58
CA GLN A 82 6.07 -12.40 -5.22
C GLN A 82 5.94 -10.90 -5.50
N GLY A 83 6.95 -10.12 -5.12
CA GLY A 83 7.01 -8.67 -5.39
C GLY A 83 6.15 -7.80 -4.47
N VAL A 84 5.30 -8.38 -3.59
CA VAL A 84 4.43 -7.56 -2.73
C VAL A 84 5.23 -6.74 -1.72
N PHE A 85 6.24 -7.34 -1.07
CA PHE A 85 7.05 -6.62 -0.09
C PHE A 85 7.97 -5.57 -0.73
N SER A 86 8.56 -5.86 -1.89
CA SER A 86 9.60 -5.03 -2.52
C SER A 86 9.05 -3.98 -3.48
N GLU A 87 7.91 -4.22 -4.12
CA GLU A 87 7.38 -3.35 -5.18
C GLU A 87 6.01 -2.79 -4.82
N VAL A 88 5.06 -3.67 -4.45
CA VAL A 88 3.68 -3.24 -4.17
C VAL A 88 3.60 -2.43 -2.89
N TYR A 89 4.20 -2.89 -1.80
CA TYR A 89 4.08 -2.24 -0.49
C TYR A 89 4.70 -0.84 -0.44
N PRO A 90 5.90 -0.58 -0.97
CA PRO A 90 6.44 0.77 -1.06
C PRO A 90 5.55 1.70 -1.88
N LYS A 91 5.04 1.22 -3.04
CA LYS A 91 4.07 1.97 -3.85
C LYS A 91 2.78 2.23 -3.07
N PHE A 92 2.26 1.23 -2.37
CA PHE A 92 1.05 1.35 -1.55
C PHE A 92 1.23 2.39 -0.46
N ARG A 93 2.33 2.32 0.28
CA ARG A 93 2.62 3.29 1.34
C ARG A 93 2.71 4.71 0.80
N TYR A 94 3.36 4.89 -0.35
CA TYR A 94 3.42 6.19 -0.98
C TYR A 94 2.06 6.66 -1.51
N ARG A 95 1.34 5.82 -2.25
CA ARG A 95 0.11 6.16 -2.99
C ARG A 95 -1.15 6.25 -2.12
N CYS A 96 -1.23 5.43 -1.07
CA CYS A 96 -2.46 5.16 -0.32
C CYS A 96 -2.43 5.66 1.11
N LEU A 97 -1.25 5.96 1.65
CA LEU A 97 -1.13 6.54 2.99
C LEU A 97 -0.78 8.03 2.90
N ASP A 98 -1.45 8.80 3.73
CA ASP A 98 -1.11 10.19 3.98
C ASP A 98 0.23 10.20 4.74
N GLU A 99 1.29 10.65 4.08
CA GLU A 99 2.55 10.96 4.76
C GLU A 99 2.29 12.16 5.67
N GLN A 100 1.81 11.91 6.89
CA GLN A 100 1.93 12.90 7.94
C GLN A 100 3.42 13.05 8.23
N LYS A 101 4.03 14.03 7.55
CA LYS A 101 5.24 14.67 8.04
C LYS A 101 4.91 15.17 9.44
N ASN A 102 5.41 14.45 10.44
CA ASN A 102 5.67 15.05 11.73
C ASN A 102 6.89 15.97 11.58
#